data_AF-A0A9D7VRE7-F1
#
_entry.id   AF-A0A9D7VRE7-F1
#
_cell.length_a   1.000
_cell.length_b   1.000
_cell.length_c   1.000
_cell.angle_alpha   90.00
_cell.angle_beta   90.00
_cell.angle_gamma   90.00
#
_symmetry.space_group_name_H-M   'P 1'
#
loop_
_entity.id
_entity.type
_entity.pdbx_description
1 polymer ?
#
loop_
_entity_poly.entity_id
_entity_poly.type
_entity_poly.pdbx_seq_one_letter_code
_entity_poly.pdbx_strand_id
1 'polypeptide(L)'
;MLLPSRRAALLLAGGSMLGMAALAIGPLRRLIGKRLPQPGEGPSLSERENGFFEFFVQAHHPEDASKDVRIQVKGKRDPGYGATSRMLAQAGLSLAFDDLGVEGGIWTPASGLGDFLVERLATVDITFEEVAI
;
A
#
# COMPACT_ATOMS: atom_id res chain seq x y z
N MET A 1 9.36 -5.56 7.62
CA MET A 1 9.84 -5.33 9.00
C MET A 1 10.82 -6.44 9.36
N LEU A 2 12.12 -6.15 9.43
CA LEU A 2 13.13 -7.12 9.90
C LEU A 2 13.11 -7.14 11.44
N LEU A 3 12.98 -8.31 12.04
CA LEU A 3 12.92 -8.45 13.51
C LEU A 3 14.34 -8.53 14.09
N PRO A 4 14.61 -7.85 15.22
CA PRO A 4 15.96 -7.68 15.75
C PRO A 4 16.56 -8.97 16.35
N SER A 5 15.77 -10.03 16.56
CA SER A 5 16.27 -11.31 17.06
C SER A 5 15.36 -12.48 16.71
N ARG A 6 15.94 -13.71 16.71
CA ARG A 6 15.18 -14.95 16.52
C ARG A 6 14.10 -15.15 17.58
N ARG A 7 14.33 -14.71 18.83
CA ARG A 7 13.33 -14.79 19.90
C ARG A 7 12.15 -13.86 19.63
N ALA A 8 12.42 -12.63 19.20
CA ALA A 8 11.36 -11.69 18.81
C ALA A 8 10.55 -12.22 17.63
N ALA A 9 11.21 -12.85 16.66
CA ALA A 9 10.55 -13.51 15.52
C ALA A 9 9.63 -14.66 15.97
N LEU A 10 10.13 -15.56 16.82
CA LEU A 10 9.33 -16.68 17.33
C LEU A 10 8.15 -16.22 18.18
N LEU A 11 8.33 -15.20 19.02
CA LEU A 11 7.25 -14.63 19.84
C LEU A 11 6.16 -13.99 18.99
N LEU A 12 6.54 -13.20 17.97
CA LEU A 12 5.58 -12.58 17.07
C LEU A 12 4.82 -13.64 16.26
N ALA A 13 5.52 -14.64 15.72
CA ALA A 13 4.91 -15.73 14.97
C ALA A 13 3.94 -16.54 15.84
N GLY A 14 4.38 -16.95 17.03
CA GLY A 14 3.55 -17.69 17.99
C GLY A 14 2.33 -16.88 18.45
N GLY A 15 2.54 -15.61 18.79
CA GLY A 15 1.46 -14.68 19.17
C GLY A 15 0.43 -14.47 18.06
N SER A 16 0.89 -14.34 16.81
CA SER A 16 0.00 -14.20 15.65
C SER A 16 -0.83 -15.48 15.40
N MET A 17 -0.20 -16.66 15.51
CA MET A 17 -0.90 -17.94 15.41
C MET A 17 -1.98 -18.10 16.49
N LEU A 18 -1.64 -17.77 17.73
CA LEU A 18 -2.60 -17.79 18.85
C LEU A 18 -3.73 -16.79 18.65
N GLY A 19 -3.42 -15.57 18.16
CA GLY A 19 -4.43 -14.56 17.83
C GLY A 19 -5.40 -15.02 16.74
N MET A 20 -4.90 -15.69 15.70
CA MET A 20 -5.74 -16.27 14.65
C MET A 20 -6.60 -17.43 15.18
N ALA A 21 -6.04 -18.32 16.00
CA ALA A 21 -6.79 -19.39 16.64
C ALA A 21 -7.91 -18.85 17.56
N ALA A 22 -7.63 -17.77 18.28
CA ALA A 22 -8.61 -17.07 19.11
C ALA A 22 -9.81 -16.53 18.29
N LEU A 23 -9.57 -16.02 17.09
CA LEU A 23 -10.63 -15.57 16.18
C LEU A 23 -11.49 -16.71 15.61
N ALA A 24 -11.00 -17.95 15.61
CA ALA A 24 -11.81 -19.12 15.22
C ALA A 24 -12.85 -19.52 16.29
N ILE A 25 -12.64 -19.09 17.54
CA ILE A 25 -13.54 -19.40 18.66
C ILE A 25 -14.65 -18.35 18.73
N GLY A 26 -15.89 -18.74 18.42
CA GLY A 26 -17.04 -17.83 18.27
C GLY A 26 -17.23 -16.77 19.38
N PRO A 27 -17.26 -17.15 20.67
CA PRO A 27 -17.36 -16.19 21.78
C PRO A 27 -16.19 -15.21 21.85
N LEU A 28 -14.96 -15.69 21.62
CA LEU A 28 -13.75 -14.88 21.69
C LEU A 28 -13.67 -13.91 20.51
N ARG A 29 -14.02 -14.36 19.30
CA ARG A 29 -14.20 -13.52 18.11
C ARG A 29 -15.19 -12.39 18.36
N ARG A 30 -16.35 -12.68 18.97
CA ARG A 30 -17.35 -11.65 19.29
C ARG A 30 -16.82 -10.62 20.29
N LEU A 31 -16.06 -11.06 21.29
CA LEU A 31 -15.45 -10.15 22.27
C LEU A 31 -14.40 -9.24 21.62
N ILE A 32 -13.53 -9.81 20.77
CA ILE A 32 -12.52 -9.05 20.02
C ILE A 32 -13.19 -8.07 19.05
N GLY A 33 -14.23 -8.52 18.34
CA GLY A 33 -14.98 -7.70 17.38
C GLY A 33 -15.61 -6.45 17.96
N LYS A 34 -15.98 -6.44 19.26
CA LYS A 34 -16.49 -5.23 19.94
C LYS A 34 -15.46 -4.11 20.07
N ARG A 35 -14.16 -4.42 19.90
CA ARG A 35 -13.07 -3.44 19.95
C ARG A 35 -12.51 -3.09 18.57
N LEU A 36 -12.99 -3.75 17.52
CA LEU A 36 -12.64 -3.40 16.14
C LEU A 36 -13.57 -2.28 15.64
N PRO A 37 -13.12 -1.45 14.68
CA PRO A 37 -13.99 -0.46 14.04
C PRO A 37 -15.24 -1.12 13.47
N GLN A 38 -16.41 -0.50 13.67
CA GLN A 38 -17.62 -0.95 13.02
C GLN A 38 -17.58 -0.68 11.51
N PRO A 39 -18.31 -1.43 10.69
CA PRO A 39 -18.47 -1.09 9.28
C PRO A 39 -18.94 0.35 9.11
N GLY A 40 -18.18 1.16 8.36
CA GLY A 40 -18.45 2.58 8.15
C GLY A 40 -17.75 3.53 9.14
N GLU A 41 -17.22 3.04 10.26
CA GLU A 41 -16.31 3.79 11.12
C GLU A 41 -14.92 3.78 10.47
N GLY A 42 -14.74 4.63 9.45
CA GLY A 42 -13.43 4.88 8.86
C GLY A 42 -12.47 5.55 9.87
N PRO A 43 -11.18 5.66 9.52
CA PRO A 43 -10.20 6.32 10.37
C PRO A 43 -10.58 7.79 10.64
N SER A 44 -10.26 8.28 11.82
CA SER A 44 -10.40 9.69 12.20
C SER A 44 -9.57 10.61 11.30
N LEU A 45 -9.82 11.92 11.34
CA LEU A 45 -9.00 12.87 10.57
C LEU A 45 -7.51 12.77 10.92
N SER A 46 -7.20 12.70 12.21
CA SER A 46 -5.81 12.60 12.68
C SER A 46 -5.13 11.32 12.21
N GLU A 47 -5.83 10.18 12.25
CA GLU A 47 -5.28 8.91 11.73
C GLU A 47 -5.04 8.98 10.22
N ARG A 48 -5.94 9.65 9.47
CA ARG A 48 -5.77 9.87 8.04
C ARG A 48 -4.57 10.75 7.73
N GLU A 49 -4.40 11.85 8.44
CA GLU A 49 -3.34 12.81 8.19
C GLU A 49 -1.95 12.30 8.59
N ASN A 50 -1.87 11.57 9.71
CA ASN A 50 -0.61 11.11 10.30
C ASN A 50 -0.23 9.67 9.93
N GLY A 51 -1.08 8.97 9.16
CA GLY A 51 -0.78 7.64 8.65
C GLY A 51 0.37 7.63 7.63
N PHE A 52 0.76 6.43 7.23
CA PHE A 52 1.68 6.20 6.12
C PHE A 52 1.47 4.80 5.57
N PHE A 53 2.06 4.53 4.40
CA PHE A 53 2.22 3.18 3.89
C PHE A 53 3.59 3.00 3.25
N GLU A 54 4.07 1.76 3.31
CA GLU A 54 5.34 1.36 2.70
C GLU A 54 5.27 -0.11 2.33
N PHE A 55 5.64 -0.44 1.09
CA PHE A 55 5.78 -1.81 0.63
C PHE A 55 6.82 -1.90 -0.49
N PHE A 56 7.20 -3.14 -0.83
CA PHE A 56 8.14 -3.42 -1.90
C PHE A 56 7.43 -4.18 -3.01
N VAL A 57 7.60 -3.72 -4.24
CA VAL A 57 7.27 -4.47 -5.46
C VAL A 57 8.56 -5.10 -5.96
N GLN A 58 8.54 -6.41 -6.21
CA GLN A 58 9.69 -7.16 -6.71
C GLN A 58 9.31 -7.82 -8.02
N ALA A 59 10.17 -7.69 -9.01
CA ALA A 59 10.06 -8.36 -10.29
C ALA A 59 11.33 -9.17 -10.52
N HIS A 60 11.17 -10.45 -10.87
CA HIS A 60 12.28 -11.34 -11.22
C HIS A 60 12.25 -11.62 -12.71
N HIS A 61 13.39 -11.44 -13.36
CA HIS A 61 13.54 -11.82 -14.76
C HIS A 61 13.72 -13.34 -14.86
N PRO A 62 13.03 -14.03 -15.79
CA PRO A 62 13.01 -15.49 -15.83
C PRO A 62 14.39 -16.13 -16.06
N GLU A 63 15.30 -15.42 -16.72
CA GLU A 63 16.58 -15.98 -17.20
C GLU A 63 17.82 -15.17 -16.78
N ASP A 64 17.65 -13.97 -16.21
CA ASP A 64 18.75 -13.02 -16.03
C ASP A 64 18.56 -12.20 -14.76
N ALA A 65 19.11 -12.70 -13.65
CA ALA A 65 19.01 -12.07 -12.34
C ALA A 65 19.59 -10.64 -12.29
N SER A 66 20.41 -10.22 -13.26
CA SER A 66 20.89 -8.83 -13.34
C SER A 66 19.78 -7.83 -13.72
N LYS A 67 18.64 -8.33 -14.21
CA LYS A 67 17.44 -7.56 -14.55
C LYS A 67 16.34 -7.67 -13.49
N ASP A 68 16.62 -8.32 -12.37
CA ASP A 68 15.68 -8.28 -11.25
C ASP A 68 15.58 -6.84 -10.74
N VAL A 69 14.37 -6.43 -10.37
CA VAL A 69 14.10 -5.06 -9.90
C VAL A 69 13.32 -5.12 -8.59
N ARG A 70 13.70 -4.25 -7.66
CA ARG A 70 12.97 -4.01 -6.42
C ARG A 70 12.63 -2.54 -6.29
N ILE A 71 11.35 -2.24 -6.29
CA ILE A 71 10.84 -0.87 -6.10
C ILE A 71 10.26 -0.76 -4.69
N GLN A 72 10.77 0.19 -3.92
CA GLN A 72 10.16 0.65 -2.69
C GLN A 72 9.07 1.68 -3.03
N VAL A 73 7.85 1.41 -2.59
CA VAL A 73 6.72 2.33 -2.72
C VAL A 73 6.40 2.87 -1.35
N LYS A 74 6.39 4.20 -1.21
CA LYS A 74 6.09 4.90 0.04
C LYS A 74 5.02 5.94 -0.19
N GLY A 75 4.22 6.19 0.83
CA GLY A 75 3.45 7.42 0.87
C GLY A 75 3.02 7.86 2.26
N LYS A 76 2.78 9.15 2.38
CA LYS A 76 2.19 9.74 3.60
C LYS A 76 0.67 9.61 3.57
N ARG A 77 0.09 9.73 4.76
CA ARG A 77 -1.34 9.53 5.07
C ARG A 77 -1.73 8.07 5.09
N ASP A 78 -2.88 7.81 5.70
CA ASP A 78 -3.40 6.45 5.74
C ASP A 78 -3.60 5.91 4.30
N PRO A 79 -3.32 4.61 4.08
CA PRO A 79 -3.44 4.01 2.74
C PRO A 79 -4.88 3.97 2.22
N GLY A 80 -5.88 3.92 3.12
CA GLY A 80 -7.27 3.68 2.74
C GLY A 80 -7.96 4.91 2.15
N TYR A 81 -7.85 6.06 2.81
CA TYR A 81 -8.54 7.29 2.42
C TYR A 81 -7.57 8.38 2.01
N GLY A 82 -6.62 8.75 2.86
CA GLY A 82 -5.78 9.92 2.66
C GLY A 82 -4.86 9.80 1.45
N ALA A 83 -4.19 8.67 1.29
CA ALA A 83 -3.32 8.42 0.12
C ALA A 83 -4.15 8.10 -1.14
N THR A 84 -5.13 7.20 -1.05
CA THR A 84 -5.94 6.77 -2.20
C THR A 84 -6.71 7.93 -2.84
N SER A 85 -7.29 8.84 -2.04
CA SER A 85 -7.98 10.03 -2.58
C SER A 85 -7.03 10.95 -3.35
N ARG A 86 -5.78 11.08 -2.90
CA ARG A 86 -4.73 11.82 -3.63
C ARG A 86 -4.36 11.13 -4.93
N MET A 87 -4.22 9.80 -4.93
CA MET A 87 -3.94 9.04 -6.15
C MET A 87 -5.03 9.26 -7.21
N LEU A 88 -6.30 9.19 -6.80
CA LEU A 88 -7.44 9.43 -7.69
C LEU A 88 -7.46 10.87 -8.23
N ALA A 89 -7.19 11.85 -7.36
CA ALA A 89 -7.12 13.25 -7.78
C ALA A 89 -6.00 13.47 -8.81
N GLN A 90 -4.80 12.92 -8.57
CA GLN A 90 -3.68 13.05 -9.51
C GLN A 90 -3.94 12.31 -10.83
N ALA A 91 -4.57 11.14 -10.80
CA ALA A 91 -4.98 10.43 -12.01
C ALA A 91 -5.99 11.25 -12.83
N GLY A 92 -6.96 11.89 -12.18
CA GLY A 92 -7.89 12.81 -12.83
C GLY A 92 -7.20 14.04 -13.44
N LEU A 93 -6.21 14.59 -12.74
CA LEU A 93 -5.40 15.69 -13.28
C LEU A 93 -4.57 15.25 -14.48
N SER A 94 -4.02 14.03 -14.49
CA SER A 94 -3.33 13.50 -15.66
C SER A 94 -4.24 13.38 -16.87
N LEU A 95 -5.43 12.82 -16.68
CA LEU A 95 -6.43 12.72 -17.74
C LEU A 95 -6.85 14.09 -18.31
N ALA A 96 -6.87 15.12 -17.48
CA ALA A 96 -7.36 16.44 -17.87
C ALA A 96 -6.29 17.34 -18.51
N PHE A 97 -5.02 17.18 -18.13
CA PHE A 97 -3.99 18.18 -18.40
C PHE A 97 -2.71 17.65 -19.05
N ASP A 98 -2.50 16.33 -19.08
CA ASP A 98 -1.29 15.74 -19.68
C ASP A 98 -1.57 15.24 -21.11
N ASP A 99 -0.53 15.23 -21.94
CA ASP A 99 -0.60 14.72 -23.31
C ASP A 99 -0.43 13.20 -23.31
N LEU A 100 -1.53 12.51 -23.02
CA LEU A 100 -1.54 11.05 -22.89
C LEU A 100 -1.43 10.40 -24.28
N GLY A 101 -0.42 9.53 -24.46
CA GLY A 101 -0.17 8.81 -25.71
C GLY A 101 -1.14 7.67 -26.03
N VAL A 102 -2.32 7.65 -25.41
CA VAL A 102 -3.33 6.59 -25.57
C VAL A 102 -4.61 7.11 -26.19
N GLU A 103 -5.26 6.27 -27.00
CA GLU A 103 -6.59 6.55 -27.55
C GLU A 103 -7.70 6.28 -26.51
N GLY A 104 -8.94 6.55 -26.89
CA GLY A 104 -10.10 6.20 -26.06
C GLY A 104 -10.19 4.69 -25.77
N GLY A 105 -10.66 4.33 -24.58
CA GLY A 105 -10.79 2.92 -24.18
C GLY A 105 -10.70 2.70 -22.68
N ILE A 106 -10.42 1.45 -22.29
CA ILE A 106 -10.22 1.06 -20.89
C ILE A 106 -8.74 0.72 -20.72
N TRP A 107 -8.03 1.58 -19.99
CA TRP A 107 -6.61 1.44 -19.73
C TRP A 107 -6.36 1.19 -18.24
N THR A 108 -5.22 0.59 -17.93
CA THR A 108 -4.70 0.60 -16.56
C THR A 108 -3.95 1.91 -16.32
N PRO A 109 -3.84 2.40 -15.08
CA PRO A 109 -3.04 3.59 -14.80
C PRO A 109 -1.60 3.48 -15.33
N ALA A 110 -1.00 2.29 -15.25
CA ALA A 110 0.36 2.06 -15.72
C ALA A 110 0.50 2.22 -17.24
N SER A 111 -0.45 1.70 -18.02
CA SER A 111 -0.40 1.76 -19.49
C SER A 111 -1.01 3.04 -20.09
N GLY A 112 -1.94 3.69 -19.38
CA GLY A 112 -2.62 4.89 -19.86
C GLY A 112 -2.02 6.21 -19.37
N LEU A 113 -1.60 6.26 -18.10
CA LEU A 113 -1.10 7.48 -17.46
C LEU A 113 0.44 7.43 -17.30
N GLY A 114 0.99 6.25 -17.02
CA GLY A 114 2.43 6.01 -16.99
C GLY A 114 3.19 7.03 -16.15
N ASP A 115 4.27 7.57 -16.72
CA ASP A 115 5.20 8.47 -16.05
C ASP A 115 4.54 9.78 -15.61
N PHE A 116 3.53 10.29 -16.33
CA PHE A 116 2.80 11.48 -15.92
C PHE A 116 2.15 11.32 -14.53
N LEU A 117 1.56 10.16 -14.28
CA LEU A 117 0.99 9.88 -12.96
C LEU A 117 2.09 9.70 -11.91
N VAL A 118 3.19 9.03 -12.25
CA VAL A 118 4.32 8.83 -11.32
C VAL A 118 4.88 10.17 -10.85
N GLU A 119 5.12 11.10 -11.77
CA GLU A 119 5.62 12.44 -11.47
C GLU A 119 4.64 13.24 -10.60
N ARG A 120 3.35 13.21 -10.93
CA ARG A 120 2.31 13.87 -10.13
C ARG A 120 2.19 13.30 -8.73
N LEU A 121 2.24 11.98 -8.58
CA LEU A 121 2.18 11.31 -7.28
C LEU A 121 3.33 11.75 -6.36
N ALA A 122 4.53 11.95 -6.92
CA ALA A 122 5.67 12.44 -6.15
C ALA A 122 5.41 13.83 -5.55
N THR A 123 4.63 14.69 -6.22
CA THR A 123 4.24 16.02 -5.70
C THR A 123 3.30 15.96 -4.49
N VAL A 124 2.67 14.81 -4.25
CA VAL A 124 1.71 14.58 -3.16
C VAL A 124 2.18 13.48 -2.19
N ASP A 125 3.50 13.39 -2.02
CA ASP A 125 4.18 12.51 -1.06
C ASP A 125 4.04 11.01 -1.34
N ILE A 126 3.82 10.60 -2.60
CA ILE A 126 3.77 9.18 -3.00
C ILE A 126 4.92 8.91 -3.97
N THR A 127 5.91 8.12 -3.56
CA THR A 127 7.15 7.92 -4.32
C THR A 127 7.40 6.46 -4.64
N PHE A 128 8.13 6.26 -5.74
CA PHE A 128 8.56 4.97 -6.27
C PHE A 128 10.07 5.03 -6.44
N GLU A 129 10.81 4.28 -5.65
CA GLU A 129 12.28 4.32 -5.63
C GLU A 129 12.83 2.91 -5.87
N GLU A 130 13.71 2.78 -6.86
CA GLU A 130 14.46 1.54 -7.03
C GLU A 130 15.46 1.39 -5.87
N VAL A 131 15.47 0.22 -5.25
CA VAL A 131 16.35 -0.11 -4.14
C VAL A 131 17.10 -1.40 -4.45
N ALA A 132 18.28 -1.56 -3.85
CA ALA A 132 19.04 -2.81 -3.97
C ALA A 132 18.20 -4.00 -3.49
N ILE A 133 18.37 -5.14 -4.19
CA ILE A 133 17.68 -6.41 -3.89
C ILE A 133 18.17 -7.00 -2.58
#